data_AF-W1PN71-F1
#
_entry.id   AF-W1PN71-F1
#
_cell.length_a   1.000
_cell.length_b   1.000
_cell.length_c   1.000
_cell.angle_alpha   90.00
_cell.angle_beta   90.00
_cell.angle_gamma   90.00
#
_symmetry.space_group_name_H-M   'P 1'
#
loop_
_entity.id
_entity.type
_entity.pdbx_description
1 polymer ?
#
loop_
_entity_poly.entity_id
_entity_poly.type
_entity_poly.pdbx_seq_one_letter_code
_entity_poly.pdbx_strand_id
1 'polypeptide(L)'
;MGSEAPENLAMASSLQISFSSSTGETEEEELHVLAVDDSLIDRIVIERLLRSSAYKVTTAESGPRALELLGLGEEESYENPKVNMIITDYCMPEMTGYDLLKRVKESKTLKEIPVVIMSSENVPTRINRCLAEGAEDFILKPLKLSDVKRLRNHMIGMSQRCGLSV
;
A
#
# COMPACT_ATOMS: atom_id res chain seq x y z
N MET A 1 -26.62 -13.71 72.02
CA MET A 1 -26.49 -14.70 70.93
C MET A 1 -26.58 -13.94 69.63
N GLY A 2 -25.74 -14.03 68.61
CA GLY A 2 -24.50 -14.72 68.29
C GLY A 2 -24.00 -13.96 67.03
N SER A 3 -22.72 -13.62 66.97
CA SER A 3 -21.73 -14.31 66.13
C SER A 3 -21.66 -13.80 64.68
N GLU A 4 -20.46 -13.30 64.34
CA GLU A 4 -19.76 -13.45 63.06
C GLU A 4 -20.12 -12.54 61.87
N ALA A 5 -19.14 -11.71 61.48
CA ALA A 5 -18.83 -11.41 60.08
C ALA A 5 -18.07 -12.62 59.46
N PRO A 6 -17.72 -12.73 58.15
CA PRO A 6 -17.59 -11.67 57.14
C PRO A 6 -17.87 -12.12 55.66
N GLU A 7 -17.34 -11.32 54.71
CA GLU A 7 -16.78 -11.70 53.39
C GLU A 7 -17.65 -11.76 52.11
N ASN A 8 -17.30 -10.82 51.21
CA ASN A 8 -17.17 -10.91 49.73
C ASN A 8 -17.76 -12.11 48.99
N LEU A 9 -18.50 -11.85 47.90
CA LEU A 9 -18.11 -12.31 46.55
C LEU A 9 -19.00 -11.68 45.47
N ALA A 10 -18.38 -11.08 44.46
CA ALA A 10 -19.03 -10.62 43.24
C ALA A 10 -19.60 -11.79 42.43
N MET A 11 -20.81 -11.67 41.88
CA MET A 11 -21.23 -12.35 40.64
C MET A 11 -22.39 -11.64 39.93
N ALA A 12 -22.13 -11.32 38.67
CA ALA A 12 -22.99 -11.48 37.47
C ALA A 12 -24.43 -10.92 37.45
N SER A 13 -24.65 -9.99 36.53
CA SER A 13 -25.82 -9.97 35.64
C SER A 13 -25.45 -9.16 34.38
N SER A 14 -24.96 -9.81 33.33
CA SER A 14 -25.76 -10.31 32.19
C SER A 14 -26.38 -9.21 31.34
N LEU A 15 -25.68 -8.82 30.28
CA LEU A 15 -26.33 -8.61 28.99
C LEU A 15 -25.65 -9.52 27.95
N GLN A 16 -26.34 -10.61 27.62
CA GLN A 16 -26.09 -11.41 26.43
C GLN A 16 -26.30 -10.52 25.19
N ILE A 17 -25.27 -10.41 24.35
CA ILE A 17 -25.49 -10.28 22.91
C ILE A 17 -25.00 -11.59 22.30
N SER A 18 -25.95 -12.50 22.13
CA SER A 18 -25.83 -13.64 21.23
C SER A 18 -25.91 -13.12 19.80
N PHE A 19 -24.80 -13.15 19.08
CA PHE A 19 -24.83 -13.12 17.61
C PHE A 19 -24.07 -14.34 17.09
N SER A 20 -24.82 -15.39 16.82
CA SER A 20 -24.39 -16.50 15.98
C SER A 20 -24.60 -16.10 14.52
N SER A 21 -23.54 -15.67 13.84
CA SER A 21 -23.45 -15.77 12.39
C SER A 21 -22.12 -16.44 12.05
N SER A 22 -22.19 -17.73 11.73
CA SER A 22 -21.15 -18.38 10.95
C SER A 22 -21.21 -17.84 9.52
N THR A 23 -20.52 -16.74 9.28
CA THR A 23 -20.11 -16.34 7.94
C THR A 23 -18.61 -16.27 8.01
N GLY A 24 -17.94 -17.19 7.31
CA GLY A 24 -16.52 -17.05 7.03
C GLY A 24 -16.35 -15.78 6.22
N GLU A 25 -16.14 -14.66 6.90
CA GLU A 25 -15.51 -13.51 6.31
C GLU A 25 -14.11 -13.99 5.96
N THR A 26 -13.90 -14.33 4.69
CA THR A 26 -12.55 -14.20 4.14
C THR A 26 -12.14 -12.77 4.45
N GLU A 27 -11.27 -12.58 5.44
CA GLU A 27 -10.58 -11.31 5.65
C GLU A 27 -9.94 -10.97 4.29
N GLU A 28 -10.61 -10.13 3.49
CA GLU A 28 -9.98 -9.59 2.28
C GLU A 28 -8.80 -8.79 2.80
N GLU A 29 -7.58 -9.30 2.63
CA GLU A 29 -6.36 -8.62 3.07
C GLU A 29 -6.41 -7.18 2.55
N GLU A 30 -6.43 -6.22 3.47
CA GLU A 30 -6.45 -4.80 3.14
C GLU A 30 -5.20 -4.48 2.30
N LEU A 31 -5.42 -4.20 1.01
CA LEU A 31 -4.33 -3.96 0.07
C LEU A 31 -3.55 -2.70 0.49
N HIS A 32 -2.24 -2.84 0.63
CA HIS A 32 -1.35 -1.79 1.11
C HIS A 32 -0.57 -1.15 -0.03
N VAL A 33 -0.78 0.16 -0.23
CA VAL A 33 -0.07 0.98 -1.22
C VAL A 33 1.01 1.83 -0.54
N LEU A 34 2.21 1.86 -1.13
CA LEU A 34 3.23 2.87 -0.85
C LEU A 34 3.07 4.03 -1.83
N ALA A 35 2.72 5.22 -1.34
CA ALA A 35 2.59 6.44 -2.13
C ALA A 35 3.84 7.32 -1.94
N VAL A 36 4.59 7.55 -3.02
CA VAL A 36 5.87 8.26 -3.01
C VAL A 36 5.75 9.54 -3.84
N ASP A 37 5.97 10.68 -3.21
CA ASP A 37 5.87 11.98 -3.86
C ASP A 37 6.60 13.02 -3.01
N ASP A 38 7.37 13.94 -3.57
CA ASP A 38 8.07 14.98 -2.81
C ASP A 38 7.12 16.12 -2.38
N SER A 39 6.01 16.30 -3.11
CA SER A 39 4.96 17.26 -2.75
C SER A 39 4.07 16.74 -1.62
N LEU A 40 4.09 17.41 -0.47
CA LEU A 40 3.21 17.09 0.66
C LEU A 40 1.72 17.13 0.27
N ILE A 41 1.34 18.09 -0.58
CA ILE A 41 -0.05 18.26 -1.02
C ILE A 41 -0.48 17.06 -1.87
N ASP A 42 0.39 16.61 -2.79
CA ASP A 42 0.09 15.46 -3.64
C ASP A 42 0.00 14.18 -2.79
N ARG A 43 0.90 13.97 -1.83
CA ARG A 43 0.82 12.84 -0.88
C ARG A 43 -0.52 12.80 -0.14
N ILE A 44 -0.98 13.93 0.39
CA ILE A 44 -2.28 14.02 1.09
C ILE A 44 -3.45 13.68 0.15
N VAL A 45 -3.40 14.16 -1.10
CA VAL A 45 -4.45 13.87 -2.09
C VAL A 45 -4.49 12.38 -2.42
N ILE A 46 -3.34 11.77 -2.70
CA ILE A 46 -3.21 10.34 -3.01
C ILE A 46 -3.70 9.50 -1.82
N GLU A 47 -3.21 9.80 -0.61
CA GLU A 47 -3.57 9.08 0.62
C GLU A 47 -5.09 9.12 0.85
N ARG A 48 -5.72 10.30 0.76
CA ARG A 48 -7.17 10.44 0.95
C ARG A 48 -7.96 9.66 -0.09
N LEU A 49 -7.57 9.74 -1.37
CA LEU A 49 -8.25 9.03 -2.46
C LEU A 49 -8.17 7.52 -2.27
N LEU A 50 -6.99 6.99 -1.97
CA LEU A 50 -6.78 5.56 -1.78
C LEU A 50 -7.46 5.04 -0.51
N ARG A 51 -7.33 5.74 0.63
CA ARG A 51 -8.02 5.34 1.87
C ARG A 51 -9.53 5.34 1.72
N SER A 52 -10.10 6.29 0.97
CA SER A 52 -11.54 6.29 0.67
C SER A 52 -12.00 5.08 -0.16
N SER A 53 -11.05 4.36 -0.76
CA SER A 53 -11.27 3.15 -1.57
C SER A 53 -10.84 1.86 -0.86
N ALA A 54 -10.72 1.90 0.48
CA ALA A 54 -10.34 0.78 1.35
C ALA A 54 -8.93 0.22 1.11
N TYR A 55 -7.98 1.10 0.78
CA TYR A 55 -6.55 0.78 0.78
C TYR A 55 -5.89 1.27 2.07
N LYS A 56 -5.01 0.43 2.62
CA LYS A 56 -3.99 0.90 3.55
C LYS A 56 -2.96 1.71 2.77
N VAL A 57 -2.51 2.83 3.32
CA VAL A 57 -1.54 3.71 2.65
C VAL A 57 -0.41 4.07 3.60
N THR A 58 0.82 3.80 3.17
CA THR A 58 2.03 4.42 3.73
C THR A 58 2.54 5.46 2.73
N THR A 59 2.97 6.61 3.21
CA THR A 59 3.51 7.68 2.37
C THR A 59 5.01 7.82 2.56
N ALA A 60 5.74 8.15 1.50
CA ALA A 60 7.16 8.51 1.54
C ALA A 60 7.38 9.82 0.77
N GLU A 61 8.20 10.71 1.33
CA GLU A 61 8.49 12.04 0.79
C GLU A 61 9.62 12.06 -0.24
N SER A 62 10.29 10.94 -0.49
CA SER A 62 11.40 10.86 -1.44
C SER A 62 11.67 9.43 -1.89
N GLY A 63 12.41 9.29 -3.00
CA GLY A 63 12.91 8.00 -3.48
C GLY A 63 13.77 7.26 -2.44
N PRO A 64 14.78 7.90 -1.81
CA PRO A 64 15.57 7.27 -0.75
C PRO A 64 14.73 6.76 0.42
N ARG A 65 13.77 7.57 0.91
CA ARG A 65 12.88 7.14 2.00
C ARG A 65 12.01 5.96 1.59
N ALA A 66 11.55 5.93 0.35
CA ALA A 66 10.82 4.77 -0.18
C ALA A 66 11.71 3.51 -0.21
N LEU A 67 12.98 3.62 -0.61
CA LEU A 67 13.91 2.49 -0.57
C LEU A 67 14.14 1.97 0.85
N GLU A 68 14.30 2.83 1.85
CA GLU A 68 14.40 2.43 3.26
C GLU A 68 13.17 1.65 3.72
N LEU A 69 11.96 2.15 3.41
CA LEU A 69 10.69 1.48 3.73
C LEU A 69 10.51 0.16 2.98
N LEU A 70 11.18 -0.02 1.85
CA LEU A 70 11.16 -1.26 1.07
C LEU A 70 12.27 -2.23 1.47
N GLY A 71 13.15 -1.86 2.42
CA GLY A 71 14.32 -2.66 2.79
C GLY A 71 15.40 -2.71 1.69
N LEU A 72 15.43 -1.72 0.80
CA LEU A 72 16.46 -1.52 -0.23
C LEU A 72 17.43 -0.37 0.09
N GLY A 73 17.17 0.38 1.17
CA GLY A 73 18.02 1.49 1.61
C GLY A 73 19.34 1.02 2.23
N GLU A 74 20.26 1.96 2.43
CA GLU A 74 21.51 1.72 3.16
C GLU A 74 21.26 1.54 4.67
N GLU A 75 20.24 2.22 5.19
CA GLU A 75 19.77 2.06 6.57
C GLU A 75 18.55 1.14 6.62
N GLU A 76 18.55 0.19 7.56
CA GLU A 76 17.38 -0.65 7.82
C GLU A 76 16.29 0.19 8.52
N SER A 77 15.12 0.26 7.89
CA SER A 77 13.93 0.80 8.54
C SER A 77 13.24 -0.27 9.38
N TYR A 78 12.93 0.05 10.64
CA TYR A 78 12.16 -0.83 11.54
C TYR A 78 10.72 -1.06 11.07
N GLU A 79 10.21 -0.23 10.15
CA GLU A 79 8.81 -0.25 9.74
C GLU A 79 8.52 -1.23 8.60
N ASN A 80 9.53 -1.56 7.78
CA ASN A 80 9.48 -2.33 6.51
C ASN A 80 8.11 -2.94 6.15
N PRO A 81 7.14 -2.14 5.69
CA PRO A 81 5.78 -2.62 5.47
C PRO A 81 5.72 -3.60 4.30
N LYS A 82 4.89 -4.65 4.45
CA LYS A 82 4.52 -5.51 3.33
C LYS A 82 3.56 -4.76 2.42
N VAL A 83 4.08 -4.21 1.32
CA VAL A 83 3.30 -3.44 0.34
C VAL A 83 2.90 -4.30 -0.85
N ASN A 84 1.70 -4.05 -1.38
CA ASN A 84 1.13 -4.74 -2.53
C ASN A 84 1.28 -3.92 -3.83
N MET A 85 1.55 -2.62 -3.74
CA MET A 85 1.74 -1.73 -4.87
C MET A 85 2.55 -0.50 -4.47
N ILE A 86 3.32 0.05 -5.41
CA ILE A 86 3.99 1.33 -5.29
C ILE A 86 3.38 2.29 -6.31
N ILE A 87 3.04 3.50 -5.86
CA ILE A 87 2.68 4.62 -6.74
C ILE A 87 3.69 5.72 -6.46
N THR A 88 4.42 6.16 -7.48
CA THR A 88 5.50 7.14 -7.31
C THR A 88 5.38 8.29 -8.30
N ASP A 89 5.65 9.51 -7.84
CA ASP A 89 5.93 10.63 -8.74
C ASP A 89 7.19 10.36 -9.57
N TYR A 90 7.19 10.85 -10.80
CA TYR A 90 8.34 10.75 -11.70
C TYR A 90 9.44 11.75 -11.33
N CYS A 91 9.08 13.01 -11.05
CA CYS A 91 9.98 14.16 -10.93
C CYS A 91 10.29 14.47 -9.46
N MET A 92 11.07 13.61 -8.79
CA MET A 92 11.53 13.86 -7.42
C MET A 92 12.99 14.30 -7.39
N PRO A 93 13.40 15.16 -6.42
CA PRO A 93 14.80 15.45 -6.13
C PRO A 93 15.59 14.19 -5.74
N GLU A 94 16.91 14.24 -5.93
CA GLU A 94 17.90 13.18 -5.60
C GLU A 94 17.76 11.89 -6.41
N MET A 95 16.55 11.35 -6.51
CA MET A 95 16.21 10.11 -7.17
C MET A 95 14.86 10.23 -7.86
N THR A 96 14.79 9.97 -9.16
CA THR A 96 13.52 10.04 -9.89
C THR A 96 12.64 8.82 -9.62
N GLY A 97 11.33 8.92 -9.89
CA GLY A 97 10.44 7.75 -9.84
C GLY A 97 10.84 6.65 -10.82
N TYR A 98 11.49 7.00 -11.94
CA TYR A 98 12.06 6.02 -12.86
C TYR A 98 13.24 5.26 -12.23
N ASP A 99 14.12 5.95 -11.50
CA ASP A 99 15.22 5.30 -10.79
C ASP A 99 14.68 4.37 -9.71
N LEU A 100 13.61 4.79 -9.00
CA LEU A 100 12.96 3.96 -7.98
C LEU A 100 12.34 2.71 -8.59
N LEU A 101 11.61 2.86 -9.70
CA LEU A 101 11.08 1.74 -10.48
C LEU A 101 12.18 0.74 -10.82
N LYS A 102 13.29 1.21 -11.38
CA LYS A 102 14.41 0.37 -11.77
C LYS A 102 14.96 -0.43 -10.59
N ARG A 103 15.19 0.21 -9.43
CA ARG A 103 15.67 -0.49 -8.23
C ARG A 103 14.68 -1.53 -7.70
N VAL A 104 13.39 -1.24 -7.75
CA VAL A 104 12.35 -2.21 -7.37
C VAL A 104 12.35 -3.40 -8.32
N LYS A 105 12.46 -3.18 -9.63
CA LYS A 105 12.46 -4.26 -10.64
C LYS A 105 13.74 -5.08 -10.68
N GLU A 106 14.88 -4.50 -10.28
CA GLU A 106 16.14 -5.23 -10.10
C GLU A 106 16.17 -6.09 -8.82
N SER A 107 15.30 -5.80 -7.84
CA SER A 107 15.23 -6.54 -6.58
C SER A 107 14.62 -7.93 -6.76
N LYS A 108 15.30 -8.96 -6.24
CA LYS A 108 14.82 -10.35 -6.28
C LYS A 108 13.50 -10.55 -5.52
N THR A 109 13.25 -9.76 -4.49
CA THR A 109 12.10 -9.90 -3.59
C THR A 109 10.96 -8.95 -3.94
N LEU A 110 11.25 -7.81 -4.58
CA LEU A 110 10.26 -6.76 -4.82
C LEU A 110 9.86 -6.60 -6.29
N LYS A 111 10.56 -7.22 -7.25
CA LYS A 111 10.29 -7.07 -8.69
C LYS A 111 8.84 -7.35 -9.11
N GLU A 112 8.15 -8.22 -8.38
CA GLU A 112 6.75 -8.59 -8.65
C GLU A 112 5.74 -7.56 -8.12
N ILE A 113 6.19 -6.62 -7.29
CA ILE A 113 5.32 -5.53 -6.82
C ILE A 113 5.02 -4.60 -8.01
N PRO A 114 3.74 -4.37 -8.35
CA PRO A 114 3.37 -3.43 -9.39
C PRO A 114 3.79 -2.01 -8.98
N VAL A 115 4.43 -1.32 -9.93
CA VAL A 115 4.85 0.07 -9.76
C VAL A 115 4.11 0.92 -10.78
N VAL A 116 3.38 1.92 -10.31
CA VAL A 116 2.66 2.89 -11.13
C VAL A 116 3.36 4.24 -11.03
N ILE A 117 3.67 4.83 -12.19
CA ILE A 117 4.32 6.13 -12.25
C ILE A 117 3.26 7.22 -12.40
N MET A 118 3.40 8.31 -11.66
CA MET A 118 2.63 9.54 -11.85
C MET A 118 3.53 10.65 -12.39
N SER A 119 3.00 11.51 -13.26
CA SER A 119 3.73 12.70 -13.71
C SER A 119 2.79 13.86 -14.00
N SER A 120 3.28 15.08 -13.82
CA SER A 120 2.58 16.30 -14.26
C SER A 120 2.76 16.55 -15.76
N GLU A 121 3.70 15.87 -16.42
CA GLU A 121 4.03 16.09 -17.83
C GLU A 121 3.61 14.89 -18.70
N ASN A 122 3.01 15.18 -19.84
CA ASN A 122 2.62 14.16 -20.82
C ASN A 122 3.69 14.01 -21.91
N VAL A 123 4.78 13.31 -21.59
CA VAL A 123 5.91 13.12 -22.50
C VAL A 123 5.95 11.67 -23.00
N PRO A 124 5.62 11.37 -24.27
CA PRO A 124 5.51 9.99 -24.77
C PRO A 124 6.78 9.16 -24.61
N THR A 125 7.96 9.75 -24.83
CA THR A 125 9.24 9.06 -24.66
C THR A 125 9.49 8.64 -23.21
N ARG A 126 9.04 9.46 -22.24
CA ARG A 126 9.10 9.15 -20.81
C ARG A 126 8.17 8.00 -20.46
N ILE A 127 6.92 8.08 -20.90
CA ILE A 127 5.90 7.05 -20.68
C ILE A 127 6.41 5.70 -21.20
N ASN A 128 6.86 5.67 -22.46
CA ASN A 128 7.37 4.46 -23.09
C ASN A 128 8.59 3.89 -22.35
N ARG A 129 9.49 4.75 -21.86
CA ARG A 129 10.66 4.32 -21.10
C ARG A 129 10.26 3.70 -19.75
N CYS A 130 9.31 4.27 -19.02
CA CYS A 130 8.81 3.70 -17.77
C CYS A 130 8.14 2.34 -18.01
N LEU A 131 7.28 2.22 -19.01
CA LEU A 131 6.61 0.96 -19.34
C LEU A 131 7.60 -0.12 -19.78
N ALA A 132 8.62 0.24 -20.57
CA ALA A 132 9.67 -0.69 -20.99
C ALA A 132 10.53 -1.20 -19.82
N GLU A 133 10.70 -0.40 -18.76
CA GLU A 133 11.38 -0.80 -17.51
C GLU A 133 10.50 -1.69 -16.61
N GLY A 134 9.22 -1.87 -16.96
CA GLY A 134 8.29 -2.71 -16.21
C GLY A 134 7.36 -1.94 -15.27
N ALA A 135 7.16 -0.64 -15.48
CA ALA A 135 6.03 0.05 -14.85
C ALA A 135 4.72 -0.60 -15.31
N GLU A 136 3.81 -0.81 -14.37
CA GLU A 136 2.52 -1.45 -14.61
C GLU A 136 1.53 -0.46 -15.25
N ASP A 137 1.62 0.83 -14.90
CA ASP A 137 0.82 1.89 -15.49
C ASP A 137 1.54 3.25 -15.38
N PHE A 138 1.08 4.23 -16.15
CA PHE A 138 1.52 5.62 -16.11
C PHE A 138 0.31 6.56 -16.06
N ILE A 139 0.25 7.39 -15.03
CA ILE A 139 -0.89 8.27 -14.73
C ILE A 139 -0.46 9.73 -14.83
N LEU A 140 -1.27 10.55 -15.49
CA LEU A 140 -1.10 12.01 -15.45
C LEU A 140 -1.75 12.57 -14.18
N LYS A 141 -1.00 13.37 -13.44
CA LYS A 141 -1.51 14.11 -12.28
C LYS A 141 -2.57 15.14 -12.71
N PRO A 142 -3.56 15.46 -11.86
CA PRO A 142 -3.80 14.87 -10.54
C PRO A 142 -4.46 13.48 -10.64
N LEU A 143 -4.19 12.62 -9.66
CA LEU A 143 -4.82 11.30 -9.53
C LEU A 143 -6.34 11.45 -9.38
N LYS A 144 -7.12 10.66 -10.13
CA LYS A 144 -8.59 10.70 -10.09
C LYS A 144 -9.17 9.38 -9.58
N LEU A 145 -10.42 9.42 -9.12
CA LEU A 145 -11.14 8.21 -8.69
C LEU A 145 -11.25 7.15 -9.79
N SER A 146 -11.30 7.57 -11.06
CA SER A 146 -11.27 6.66 -12.21
C SER A 146 -9.97 5.85 -12.31
N ASP A 147 -8.85 6.43 -11.88
CA ASP A 147 -7.56 5.76 -11.88
C ASP A 147 -7.46 4.74 -10.75
N VAL A 148 -8.01 5.04 -9.57
CA VAL A 148 -8.03 4.12 -8.42
C VAL A 148 -8.73 2.79 -8.76
N LYS A 149 -9.78 2.82 -9.59
CA LYS A 149 -10.43 1.60 -10.08
C LYS A 149 -9.50 0.75 -10.95
N ARG A 150 -8.65 1.39 -11.77
CA ARG A 150 -7.67 0.72 -12.62
C ARG A 150 -6.56 0.07 -11.78
N LEU A 151 -6.10 0.76 -10.71
CA LEU A 151 -5.12 0.24 -9.76
C LEU A 151 -5.50 -1.11 -9.15
N ARG A 152 -6.78 -1.32 -8.83
CA ARG A 152 -7.27 -2.57 -8.25
C ARG A 152 -6.95 -3.79 -9.14
N ASN A 153 -7.09 -3.65 -10.46
CA ASN A 153 -6.88 -4.74 -11.40
C ASN A 153 -5.42 -5.22 -11.40
N HIS A 154 -4.48 -4.31 -11.19
CA HIS A 154 -3.06 -4.61 -11.16
C HIS A 154 -2.62 -5.42 -9.93
N MET A 155 -3.29 -5.20 -8.78
CA MET A 155 -3.01 -5.95 -7.55
C MET A 155 -3.60 -7.36 -7.56
N ILE A 156 -4.79 -7.55 -8.15
CA ILE A 156 -5.48 -8.85 -8.20
C ILE A 156 -4.79 -9.81 -9.19
N GLY A 157 -4.12 -9.29 -10.22
CA GLY A 157 -3.33 -10.09 -11.18
C GLY A 157 -2.16 -10.86 -10.55
N MET A 158 -1.78 -10.58 -9.29
CA MET A 158 -0.75 -11.32 -8.56
C MET A 158 -1.22 -12.72 -8.13
N SER A 159 -2.51 -12.90 -7.82
CA SER A 159 -3.05 -14.20 -7.38
C SER A 159 -3.18 -15.23 -8.52
N GLN A 160 -3.36 -14.78 -9.77
CA GLN A 160 -3.56 -15.71 -10.91
C GLN A 160 -2.28 -16.06 -11.67
N ARG A 161 -1.20 -15.26 -11.54
CA ARG A 161 0.08 -15.52 -12.22
C ARG A 161 0.92 -16.63 -11.59
N CYS A 162 0.65 -17.01 -10.34
CA CYS A 162 1.27 -18.19 -9.70
C CYS A 162 0.72 -19.54 -10.21
N GLY A 163 -0.32 -19.58 -11.04
CA GLY A 163 -0.98 -20.82 -11.48
C GLY A 163 -0.58 -21.38 -12.85
N LEU A 164 0.31 -20.71 -13.59
CA LEU A 164 0.70 -21.10 -14.95
C LEU A 164 2.22 -21.25 -15.05
N SER A 165 2.74 -22.29 -14.41
CA SER A 165 3.97 -22.94 -14.84
C SER A 165 3.67 -24.43 -15.00
N VAL A 166 3.36 -24.82 -16.23
CA VAL A 166 3.43 -26.20 -16.73
C VAL A 166 4.49 -26.26 -17.81
#